data_AF-A0AAD1WCQ0-F1
#
_entry.id   AF-A0AAD1WCQ0-F1
#
_cell.length_a   1.000
_cell.length_b   1.000
_cell.length_c   1.000
_cell.angle_alpha   90.00
_cell.angle_beta   90.00
_cell.angle_gamma   90.00
#
_symmetry.space_group_name_H-M   'P 1'
#
loop_
_entity.id
_entity.type
_entity.pdbx_description
1 polymer ?
#
loop_
_entity_poly.entity_id
_entity_poly.type
_entity_poly.pdbx_seq_one_letter_code
_entity_poly.pdbx_strand_id
1 'polypeptide(L)'
;MAAPSGQVAAGDFGLWLEQRLEELGMDPAVYPAYIQGVLREEDDNHEERDEALRGILAAFLEEDSIEEVCLEIVTKWYETQNSGPAQPKQEDEVQALASMIEKQAQIVVKAKEVSEEEQQRKAALLAQYANITDDEAYPLLLIQMVHIKDTDVIQTESKISSRFVISLFSALFKNTNLEDVVNAKKLERDALKDASQKKKDQDKQQREKDKLAKQERKDKEKKRTQKGERKR
;
A
#
# COMPACT_ATOMS: atom_id res chain seq x y z
N MET A 1 -18.45 19.16 -19.73
CA MET A 1 -17.20 18.58 -19.22
C MET A 1 -16.06 19.14 -20.05
N ALA A 2 -15.17 19.92 -19.45
CA ALA A 2 -13.88 20.28 -20.02
C ALA A 2 -12.93 20.51 -18.83
N ALA A 3 -11.88 19.70 -18.75
CA ALA A 3 -10.85 19.81 -17.72
C ALA A 3 -9.95 21.04 -18.00
N PRO A 4 -9.51 21.79 -16.98
CA PRO A 4 -8.54 22.85 -17.20
C PRO A 4 -7.14 22.22 -17.36
N SER A 5 -6.61 22.27 -18.57
CA SER A 5 -5.23 21.92 -18.89
C SER A 5 -4.27 22.84 -18.13
N GLY A 6 -3.46 22.27 -17.24
CA GLY A 6 -2.41 22.95 -16.48
C GLY A 6 -1.18 23.31 -17.34
N GLN A 7 -1.36 24.02 -18.45
CA GLN A 7 -0.31 24.34 -19.42
C GLN A 7 0.34 25.72 -19.26
N VAL A 8 -0.11 26.55 -18.32
CA VAL A 8 0.33 27.96 -18.27
C VAL A 8 1.69 28.15 -17.58
N ALA A 9 2.13 27.22 -16.71
CA ALA A 9 3.41 27.32 -16.00
C ALA A 9 4.63 26.82 -16.82
N ALA A 10 4.40 25.98 -17.83
CA ALA A 10 5.46 25.44 -18.68
C ALA A 10 6.03 26.45 -19.69
N GLY A 11 5.30 27.55 -19.94
CA GLY A 11 5.71 28.58 -20.91
C GLY A 11 6.88 29.44 -20.44
N ASP A 12 6.95 29.78 -19.15
CA ASP A 12 8.00 30.67 -18.62
C ASP A 12 9.34 29.95 -18.51
N PHE A 13 9.34 28.74 -17.95
CA PHE A 13 10.53 27.88 -17.93
C PHE A 13 10.98 27.48 -19.33
N GLY A 14 10.04 27.20 -20.25
CA GLY A 14 10.37 26.83 -21.63
C GLY A 14 11.09 27.91 -22.40
N LEU A 15 10.61 29.17 -22.32
CA LEU A 15 11.25 30.30 -22.98
C LEU A 15 12.64 30.58 -22.40
N TRP A 16 12.81 30.45 -21.09
CA TRP A 16 14.13 30.56 -20.45
C TRP A 16 15.08 29.46 -20.93
N LEU A 17 14.59 28.21 -20.96
CA LEU A 17 15.39 27.05 -21.38
C LEU A 17 15.77 27.15 -22.87
N GLU A 18 14.85 27.60 -23.72
CA GLU A 18 15.11 27.89 -25.14
C GLU A 18 16.24 28.91 -25.31
N GLN A 19 16.17 30.05 -24.62
CA GLN A 19 17.18 31.10 -24.70
C GLN A 19 18.54 30.62 -24.16
N ARG A 20 18.54 29.88 -23.04
CA ARG A 20 19.76 29.36 -22.41
C ARG A 20 20.45 28.33 -23.31
N LEU A 21 19.67 27.47 -23.96
CA LEU A 21 20.19 26.47 -24.90
C LEU A 21 20.66 27.09 -26.22
N GLU A 22 20.02 28.16 -26.70
CA GLU A 22 20.47 28.93 -27.87
C GLU A 22 21.83 29.61 -27.61
N GLU A 23 22.05 30.14 -26.40
CA GLU A 23 23.36 30.68 -25.97
C GLU A 23 24.47 29.61 -25.97
N LEU A 24 24.10 28.36 -25.67
CA LEU A 24 25.00 27.20 -25.66
C LEU A 24 25.18 26.57 -27.06
N GLY A 25 24.49 27.10 -28.09
CA GLY A 25 24.57 26.62 -29.47
C GLY A 25 23.75 25.36 -29.75
N MET A 26 22.80 25.02 -28.88
CA MET A 26 21.89 23.89 -29.02
C MET A 26 20.61 24.32 -29.75
N ASP A 27 19.95 23.39 -30.45
CA ASP A 27 18.73 23.69 -31.23
C ASP A 27 17.53 23.99 -30.31
N PRO A 28 16.98 25.22 -30.31
CA PRO A 28 15.86 25.61 -29.45
C PRO A 28 14.54 24.93 -29.85
N ALA A 29 14.43 24.28 -31.01
CA ALA A 29 13.18 23.63 -31.42
C ALA A 29 13.03 22.20 -30.88
N VAL A 30 14.12 21.53 -30.50
CA VAL A 30 14.13 20.08 -30.20
C VAL A 30 14.47 19.81 -28.73
N TYR A 31 15.56 20.38 -28.23
CA TYR A 31 16.10 20.08 -26.90
C TYR A 31 15.24 20.58 -25.73
N PRO A 32 14.62 21.79 -25.78
CA PRO A 32 13.79 22.27 -24.67
C PRO A 32 12.59 21.36 -24.40
N ALA A 33 11.90 20.91 -25.44
CA ALA A 33 10.75 20.00 -25.31
C ALA A 33 11.16 18.63 -24.75
N TYR A 34 12.35 18.14 -25.15
CA TYR A 34 12.88 16.87 -24.66
C TYR A 34 13.30 16.96 -23.18
N ILE A 35 14.06 17.99 -22.80
CA ILE A 35 14.50 18.23 -21.41
C ILE A 35 13.29 18.47 -20.49
N GLN A 36 12.28 19.21 -20.95
CA GLN A 36 11.03 19.37 -20.19
C GLN A 36 10.28 18.04 -20.00
N GLY A 37 10.34 17.15 -20.98
CA GLY A 37 9.81 15.79 -20.87
C GLY A 37 10.51 15.01 -19.75
N VAL A 38 11.84 14.95 -19.81
CA VAL A 38 12.70 14.28 -18.81
C VAL A 38 12.47 14.82 -17.40
N LEU A 39 12.32 16.15 -17.25
CA LEU A 39 12.08 16.77 -15.95
C LEU A 39 10.65 16.54 -15.40
N ARG A 40 9.70 16.18 -16.27
CA ARG A 40 8.27 15.96 -15.94
C ARG A 40 7.92 14.49 -15.68
N GLU A 41 8.76 13.55 -16.09
CA GLU A 41 8.54 12.13 -15.87
C GLU A 41 8.32 11.82 -14.38
N GLU A 42 7.35 10.95 -14.07
CA GLU A 42 6.76 10.76 -12.72
C GLU A 42 7.64 9.97 -11.74
N ASP A 43 8.84 9.58 -12.14
CA ASP A 43 9.74 8.83 -11.25
C ASP A 43 10.38 9.79 -10.24
N ASP A 44 10.07 9.63 -8.94
CA ASP A 44 10.65 10.40 -7.82
C ASP A 44 12.18 10.25 -7.72
N ASN A 45 12.81 9.53 -8.65
CA ASN A 45 14.25 9.36 -8.71
C ASN A 45 14.92 10.55 -9.38
N HIS A 46 15.18 11.60 -8.60
CA HIS A 46 15.89 12.81 -9.03
C HIS A 46 17.27 12.53 -9.65
N GLU A 47 17.91 11.42 -9.25
CA GLU A 47 19.23 11.01 -9.73
C GLU A 47 19.18 10.50 -11.18
N GLU A 48 18.14 9.77 -11.59
CA GLU A 48 17.95 9.33 -12.98
C GLU A 48 17.66 10.50 -13.93
N ARG A 49 16.91 11.50 -13.45
CA ARG A 49 16.64 12.73 -14.21
C ARG A 49 17.91 13.55 -14.42
N ASP A 50 18.75 13.66 -13.40
CA ASP A 50 20.04 14.35 -13.49
C ASP A 50 21.00 13.62 -14.44
N GLU A 51 21.06 12.29 -14.37
CA GLU A 51 21.87 11.47 -15.28
C GLU A 51 21.40 11.59 -16.75
N ALA A 52 20.10 11.55 -16.99
CA ALA A 52 19.55 11.74 -18.33
C ALA A 52 19.83 13.16 -18.86
N LEU A 53 19.70 14.18 -18.02
CA LEU A 53 20.02 15.57 -18.37
C LEU A 53 21.52 15.74 -18.68
N ARG A 54 22.40 15.15 -17.85
CA ARG A 54 23.84 15.09 -18.09
C ARG A 54 24.17 14.41 -19.41
N GLY A 55 23.53 13.28 -19.71
CA GLY A 55 23.73 12.56 -20.97
C GLY A 55 23.37 13.38 -22.21
N ILE A 56 22.34 14.22 -22.13
CA ILE A 56 21.94 15.14 -23.22
C ILE A 56 22.97 16.24 -23.42
N LEU A 57 23.39 16.86 -22.32
CA LEU A 57 24.29 18.02 -22.33
C LEU A 57 25.75 17.63 -22.60
N ALA A 58 26.16 16.42 -22.22
CA ALA A 58 27.49 15.87 -22.49
C ALA A 58 27.80 15.69 -23.98
N ALA A 59 26.79 15.65 -24.84
CA ALA A 59 26.99 15.62 -26.28
C ALA A 59 27.45 16.99 -26.85
N PHE A 60 27.28 18.07 -26.09
CA PHE A 60 27.48 19.46 -26.56
C PHE A 60 28.46 20.27 -25.71
N LEU A 61 28.64 19.92 -24.44
CA LEU A 61 29.44 20.65 -23.44
C LEU A 61 30.60 19.81 -22.92
N GLU A 62 31.65 20.48 -22.44
CA GLU A 62 32.80 19.84 -21.79
C GLU A 62 32.49 19.52 -20.32
N GLU A 63 33.11 18.47 -19.78
CA GLU A 63 32.82 17.83 -18.48
C GLU A 63 32.72 18.83 -17.31
N ASP A 64 33.56 19.87 -17.29
CA ASP A 64 33.60 20.90 -16.24
C ASP A 64 32.42 21.90 -16.29
N SER A 65 31.78 22.06 -17.45
CA SER A 65 30.69 23.02 -17.66
C SER A 65 29.29 22.39 -17.64
N ILE A 66 29.21 21.06 -17.83
CA ILE A 66 27.94 20.33 -17.82
C ILE A 66 27.30 20.39 -16.44
N GLU A 67 28.07 20.18 -15.38
CA GLU A 67 27.53 20.12 -14.01
C GLU A 67 26.90 21.47 -13.59
N GLU A 68 27.54 22.58 -13.95
CA GLU A 68 27.03 23.93 -13.65
C GLU A 68 25.71 24.20 -14.38
N VAL A 69 25.61 23.82 -15.66
CA VAL A 69 24.40 24.01 -16.47
C VAL A 69 23.28 23.07 -16.01
N CYS A 70 23.59 21.81 -15.68
CA CYS A 70 22.62 20.87 -15.10
C CYS A 70 22.01 21.41 -13.81
N LEU A 71 22.85 21.86 -12.88
CA LEU A 71 22.38 22.44 -11.61
C LEU A 71 21.55 23.70 -11.84
N GLU A 72 21.92 24.56 -12.77
CA GLU A 72 21.17 25.77 -13.12
C GLU A 72 19.76 25.42 -13.65
N ILE A 73 19.67 24.48 -14.60
CA ILE A 73 18.40 24.00 -15.18
C ILE A 73 17.51 23.38 -14.09
N VAL A 74 18.06 22.51 -13.26
CA VAL A 74 17.33 21.85 -12.16
C VAL A 74 16.86 22.88 -11.13
N THR A 75 17.70 23.85 -10.76
CA THR A 75 17.33 24.92 -9.83
C THR A 75 16.20 25.78 -10.40
N LYS A 76 16.30 26.17 -11.67
CA LYS A 76 15.27 26.96 -12.37
C LYS A 76 13.97 26.17 -12.55
N TRP A 77 14.06 24.86 -12.75
CA TRP A 77 12.89 23.98 -12.74
C TRP A 77 12.21 23.99 -11.37
N TYR A 78 12.94 23.85 -10.26
CA TYR A 78 12.35 23.95 -8.93
C TYR A 78 11.77 25.33 -8.62
N GLU A 79 12.45 26.41 -9.01
CA GLU A 79 11.93 27.78 -8.82
C GLU A 79 10.61 28.01 -9.57
N THR A 80 10.47 27.44 -10.77
CA THR A 80 9.27 27.56 -11.60
C THR A 80 8.16 26.60 -11.17
N GLN A 81 8.51 25.43 -10.62
CA GLN A 81 7.55 24.54 -9.94
C GLN A 81 7.03 25.15 -8.64
N ASN A 82 7.90 25.79 -7.86
CA ASN A 82 7.54 26.41 -6.58
C ASN A 82 6.87 27.79 -6.75
N SER A 83 7.10 28.47 -7.89
CA SER A 83 6.35 29.67 -8.32
C SER A 83 5.09 29.36 -9.12
N GLY A 84 4.87 28.10 -9.51
CA GLY A 84 3.58 27.62 -10.02
C GLY A 84 2.48 27.89 -8.99
N PRO A 85 1.20 27.99 -9.41
CA PRO A 85 0.12 28.43 -8.53
C PRO A 85 0.17 27.57 -7.27
N ALA A 86 0.45 28.21 -6.13
CA ALA A 86 0.54 27.61 -4.82
C ALA A 86 -0.46 26.45 -4.74
N GLN A 87 0.04 25.20 -4.73
CA GLN A 87 -0.79 24.04 -4.50
C GLN A 87 -1.48 24.28 -3.16
N PRO A 88 -2.81 24.55 -3.14
CA PRO A 88 -3.49 24.74 -1.89
C PRO A 88 -3.77 23.34 -1.32
N LYS A 89 -3.26 23.09 -0.11
CA LYS A 89 -3.82 22.11 0.85
C LYS A 89 -3.58 20.62 0.58
N GLN A 90 -2.32 20.16 0.49
CA GLN A 90 -2.04 18.77 0.90
C GLN A 90 -1.46 18.72 2.32
N GLU A 91 -0.55 19.64 2.67
CA GLU A 91 -0.01 19.71 4.03
C GLU A 91 -1.10 20.02 5.07
N ASP A 92 -2.01 20.96 4.78
CA ASP A 92 -3.11 21.33 5.69
C ASP A 92 -4.13 20.19 5.88
N GLU A 93 -4.36 19.37 4.84
CA GLU A 93 -5.23 18.19 4.94
C GLU A 93 -4.57 17.04 5.71
N VAL A 94 -3.28 16.79 5.47
CA VAL A 94 -2.49 15.80 6.21
C VAL A 94 -2.36 16.20 7.69
N GLN A 95 -2.18 17.50 7.97
CA GLN A 95 -2.09 18.03 9.32
C GLN A 95 -3.45 18.04 10.04
N ALA A 96 -4.55 18.27 9.31
CA ALA A 96 -5.92 18.10 9.80
C ALA A 96 -6.27 16.62 10.07
N LEU A 97 -5.86 15.71 9.19
CA LEU A 97 -6.00 14.26 9.38
C LEU A 97 -5.21 13.78 10.59
N ALA A 98 -3.96 14.25 10.76
CA ALA A 98 -3.14 13.96 11.93
C ALA A 98 -3.81 14.46 13.23
N SER A 99 -4.30 15.70 13.24
CA SER A 99 -5.02 16.27 14.41
C SER A 99 -6.33 15.52 14.70
N MET A 100 -7.03 15.05 13.67
CA MET A 100 -8.27 14.28 13.84
C MET A 100 -7.98 12.87 14.39
N ILE A 101 -6.93 12.20 13.91
CA ILE A 101 -6.49 10.89 14.43
C ILE A 101 -6.07 11.03 15.90
N GLU A 102 -5.31 12.06 16.25
CA GLU A 102 -4.88 12.32 17.63
C GLU A 102 -6.09 12.51 18.57
N LYS A 103 -7.10 13.29 18.13
CA LYS A 103 -8.35 13.49 18.89
C LYS A 103 -9.18 12.22 19.01
N GLN A 104 -9.21 11.37 17.98
CA GLN A 104 -9.93 10.08 18.03
C GLN A 104 -9.18 9.04 18.87
N ALA A 105 -7.84 9.04 18.85
CA ALA A 105 -7.00 8.16 19.67
C ALA A 105 -7.08 8.49 21.16
N GLN A 106 -7.36 9.75 21.53
CA GLN A 106 -7.54 10.16 22.92
C GLN A 106 -8.94 9.82 23.49
N ILE A 107 -9.92 9.51 22.63
CA ILE A 107 -11.34 9.30 23.03
C ILE A 107 -11.74 7.82 23.16
N VAL A 108 -10.92 6.87 22.70
CA VAL A 108 -11.13 5.43 22.95
C VAL A 108 -9.74 4.82 23.13
N VAL A 109 -9.27 4.54 24.35
CA VAL A 109 -9.39 3.21 24.98
C VAL A 109 -9.15 3.42 26.49
N LYS A 110 -10.20 3.35 27.31
CA LYS A 110 -10.03 2.68 28.61
C LYS A 110 -9.81 1.23 28.23
N ALA A 111 -8.63 0.68 28.52
CA ALA A 111 -8.34 -0.72 28.28
C ALA A 111 -9.43 -1.55 28.95
N LYS A 112 -10.35 -2.08 28.16
CA LYS A 112 -11.26 -3.12 28.62
C LYS A 112 -10.38 -4.36 28.70
N GLU A 113 -10.14 -4.84 29.91
CA GLU A 113 -9.40 -6.07 30.17
C GLU A 113 -10.05 -7.19 29.34
N VAL A 114 -9.38 -7.54 28.24
CA VAL A 114 -9.73 -8.69 27.41
C VAL A 114 -9.50 -9.91 28.30
N SER A 115 -10.59 -10.61 28.61
CA SER A 115 -10.56 -11.83 29.42
C SER A 115 -9.58 -12.84 28.82
N GLU A 116 -8.83 -13.53 29.68
CA GLU A 116 -7.80 -14.51 29.33
C GLU A 116 -8.26 -15.54 28.29
N GLU A 117 -9.56 -15.83 28.23
CA GLU A 117 -10.15 -16.77 27.27
C GLU A 117 -10.08 -16.26 25.81
N GLU A 118 -10.24 -14.95 25.57
CA GLU A 118 -10.09 -14.35 24.24
C GLU A 118 -8.62 -14.29 23.81
N GLN A 119 -7.70 -14.05 24.75
CA GLN A 119 -6.26 -14.13 24.47
C GLN A 119 -5.84 -15.55 24.08
N GLN A 120 -6.34 -16.56 24.79
CA GLN A 120 -6.04 -17.97 24.47
C GLN A 120 -6.60 -18.36 23.09
N ARG A 121 -7.81 -17.90 22.73
CA ARG A 121 -8.35 -18.13 21.38
C ARG A 121 -7.54 -17.42 20.29
N LYS A 122 -7.10 -16.18 20.54
CA LYS A 122 -6.25 -15.42 19.60
C LYS A 122 -4.88 -16.09 19.44
N ALA A 123 -4.28 -16.58 20.53
CA ALA A 123 -3.00 -17.28 20.51
C ALA A 123 -3.10 -18.63 19.77
N ALA A 124 -4.18 -19.40 19.99
CA ALA A 124 -4.42 -20.64 19.26
C ALA A 124 -4.60 -20.42 17.74
N LEU A 125 -5.25 -19.31 17.36
CA LEU A 125 -5.38 -18.92 15.96
C LEU A 125 -4.00 -18.56 15.37
N LEU A 126 -3.22 -17.72 16.06
CA LEU A 126 -1.85 -17.36 15.65
C LEU A 126 -0.95 -18.58 15.50
N ALA A 127 -1.05 -19.55 16.41
CA ALA A 127 -0.30 -20.80 16.32
C ALA A 127 -0.69 -21.65 15.09
N GLN A 128 -1.93 -21.59 14.61
CA GLN A 128 -2.30 -22.22 13.34
C GLN A 128 -1.60 -21.56 12.14
N TYR A 129 -1.39 -20.24 12.18
CA TYR A 129 -0.68 -19.53 11.11
C TYR A 129 0.85 -19.64 11.23
N ALA A 130 1.39 -19.87 12.44
CA ALA A 130 2.83 -20.04 12.65
C ALA A 130 3.40 -21.30 11.97
N ASN A 131 2.57 -22.29 11.67
CA ASN A 131 3.01 -23.55 11.04
C ASN A 131 3.08 -23.48 9.50
N ILE A 132 2.85 -22.32 8.88
CA ILE A 132 2.73 -22.22 7.40
C ILE A 132 3.96 -21.61 6.71
N THR A 133 4.94 -21.02 7.41
CA THR A 133 5.98 -20.25 6.69
C THR A 133 7.36 -20.22 7.33
N ASP A 134 8.03 -21.37 7.44
CA ASP A 134 9.50 -21.42 7.65
C ASP A 134 10.27 -22.13 6.51
N ASP A 135 9.57 -22.82 5.60
CA ASP A 135 10.20 -23.52 4.46
C ASP A 135 10.11 -22.77 3.11
N GLU A 136 9.43 -21.64 3.05
CA GLU A 136 9.45 -20.76 1.86
C GLU A 136 10.68 -19.85 1.97
N ALA A 137 11.85 -20.41 1.65
CA ALA A 137 13.05 -19.62 1.38
C ALA A 137 12.78 -18.75 0.14
N TYR A 138 12.36 -17.51 0.40
CA TYR A 138 11.84 -16.57 -0.59
C TYR A 138 12.88 -16.19 -1.68
N PRO A 139 12.40 -15.78 -2.87
CA PRO A 139 13.12 -15.65 -4.14
C PRO A 139 14.06 -14.44 -4.23
N LEU A 140 14.74 -14.05 -3.14
CA LEU A 140 15.75 -12.99 -3.18
C LEU A 140 17.01 -13.39 -3.97
N LEU A 141 17.33 -14.70 -4.02
CA LEU A 141 18.42 -15.21 -4.86
C LEU A 141 18.13 -15.07 -6.37
N LEU A 142 16.86 -14.97 -6.78
CA LEU A 142 16.49 -14.83 -8.18
C LEU A 142 16.82 -13.42 -8.71
N ILE A 143 16.66 -12.38 -7.89
CA ILE A 143 16.94 -10.99 -8.27
C ILE A 143 18.45 -10.79 -8.50
N GLN A 144 19.30 -11.39 -7.65
CA GLN A 144 20.75 -11.34 -7.80
C GLN A 144 21.22 -12.01 -9.11
N MET A 145 20.58 -13.11 -9.51
CA MET A 145 20.98 -13.92 -10.66
C MET A 145 20.59 -13.29 -12.02
N VAL A 146 19.61 -12.38 -12.03
CA VAL A 146 19.23 -11.61 -13.24
C VAL A 146 20.21 -10.44 -13.47
N HIS A 147 20.71 -9.80 -12.41
CA HIS A 147 21.63 -8.66 -12.51
C HIS A 147 23.08 -9.03 -12.90
N ILE A 148 23.48 -10.30 -12.78
CA ILE A 148 24.86 -10.74 -13.08
C ILE A 148 25.07 -11.08 -14.57
N LYS A 149 24.04 -11.04 -15.41
CA LYS A 149 24.19 -11.44 -16.83
C LYS A 149 24.91 -10.43 -17.71
N ASP A 150 25.07 -9.18 -17.26
CA ASP A 150 25.63 -8.09 -18.08
C ASP A 150 27.02 -7.61 -17.63
N THR A 151 27.71 -8.33 -16.74
CA THR A 151 29.09 -7.94 -16.34
C THR A 151 30.00 -9.16 -16.20
N ASP A 152 31.24 -8.95 -16.62
CA ASP A 152 32.24 -9.94 -17.00
C ASP A 152 32.44 -11.16 -16.09
N VAL A 153 32.77 -12.26 -16.78
CA VAL A 153 33.39 -13.50 -16.32
C VAL A 153 33.99 -13.42 -14.91
N ILE A 154 33.27 -13.99 -13.93
CA ILE A 154 33.90 -14.57 -12.75
C ILE A 154 33.68 -16.07 -12.78
N GLN A 155 34.77 -16.81 -12.97
CA GLN A 155 34.88 -18.24 -12.69
C GLN A 155 34.64 -18.49 -11.20
N THR A 156 33.38 -18.52 -10.78
CA THR A 156 32.97 -19.19 -9.54
C THR A 156 32.28 -20.48 -9.93
N GLU A 157 32.98 -21.61 -9.76
CA GLU A 157 32.40 -22.94 -9.80
C GLU A 157 31.40 -23.12 -8.64
N SER A 158 30.24 -22.46 -8.69
CA SER A 158 29.07 -22.91 -7.96
C SER A 158 28.23 -23.70 -8.94
N LYS A 159 28.41 -25.02 -8.93
CA LYS A 159 27.51 -25.97 -9.59
C LYS A 159 26.16 -25.88 -8.88
N ILE A 160 25.38 -24.84 -9.16
CA ILE A 160 23.96 -24.81 -8.87
C ILE A 160 23.40 -25.98 -9.69
N SER A 161 23.12 -27.07 -8.99
CA SER A 161 22.70 -28.32 -9.62
C SER A 161 21.51 -28.02 -10.50
N SER A 162 21.56 -28.42 -11.78
CA SER A 162 20.42 -28.28 -12.70
C SER A 162 19.13 -28.87 -12.11
N ARG A 163 19.26 -29.88 -11.23
CA ARG A 163 18.16 -30.43 -10.43
C ARG A 163 17.53 -29.42 -9.46
N PHE A 164 18.31 -28.53 -8.86
CA PHE A 164 17.83 -27.48 -7.96
C PHE A 164 17.02 -26.42 -8.72
N VAL A 165 17.51 -25.99 -9.89
CA VAL A 165 16.80 -25.02 -10.74
C VAL A 165 15.50 -25.61 -11.29
N ILE A 166 15.51 -26.87 -11.74
CA ILE A 166 14.31 -27.59 -12.20
C ILE A 166 13.31 -27.80 -11.06
N SER A 167 13.78 -28.13 -9.86
CA SER A 167 12.94 -28.27 -8.66
C SER A 167 12.28 -26.93 -8.29
N LEU A 168 12.99 -25.82 -8.42
CA LEU A 168 12.47 -24.48 -8.13
C LEU A 168 11.42 -24.03 -9.17
N PHE A 169 11.67 -24.28 -10.46
CA PHE A 169 10.68 -24.04 -11.52
C PHE A 169 9.43 -24.91 -11.39
N SER A 170 9.59 -26.19 -11.02
CA SER A 170 8.48 -27.09 -10.72
C SER A 170 7.69 -26.63 -9.48
N ALA A 171 8.37 -25.99 -8.52
CA ALA A 171 7.70 -25.43 -7.36
C ALA A 171 6.88 -24.17 -7.70
N LEU A 172 7.33 -23.36 -8.66
CA LEU A 172 6.70 -22.10 -9.08
C LEU A 172 5.41 -22.32 -9.90
N PHE A 173 5.31 -23.41 -10.66
CA PHE A 173 4.17 -23.71 -11.53
C PHE A 173 3.46 -25.01 -11.15
N LYS A 174 3.11 -25.15 -9.86
CA LYS A 174 2.24 -26.26 -9.42
C LYS A 174 0.79 -25.98 -9.83
N ASN A 175 0.12 -27.00 -10.35
CA ASN A 175 -1.31 -26.92 -10.65
C ASN A 175 -2.10 -26.92 -9.33
N THR A 176 -2.59 -25.76 -8.89
CA THR A 176 -3.36 -25.60 -7.64
C THR A 176 -4.82 -26.00 -7.80
N ASN A 177 -5.31 -26.24 -9.03
CA ASN A 177 -6.73 -26.49 -9.28
C ASN A 177 -7.31 -27.63 -8.44
N LEU A 178 -6.55 -28.71 -8.21
CA LEU A 178 -7.00 -29.82 -7.37
C LEU A 178 -7.15 -29.39 -5.90
N GLU A 179 -6.15 -28.66 -5.39
CA GLU A 179 -6.14 -28.16 -4.02
C GLU A 179 -7.25 -27.11 -3.80
N ASP A 180 -7.43 -26.21 -4.76
CA ASP A 180 -8.49 -25.19 -4.76
C ASP A 180 -9.89 -25.83 -4.75
N VAL A 181 -10.11 -26.87 -5.56
CA VAL A 181 -11.39 -27.59 -5.58
C VAL A 181 -11.65 -28.33 -4.26
N VAL A 182 -10.62 -28.96 -3.68
CA VAL A 182 -10.73 -29.65 -2.39
C VAL A 182 -10.99 -28.66 -1.26
N ASN A 183 -10.29 -27.51 -1.26
CA ASN A 183 -10.45 -26.45 -0.28
C ASN A 183 -11.83 -25.79 -0.38
N ALA A 184 -12.30 -25.49 -1.60
CA ALA A 184 -13.65 -24.95 -1.83
C ALA A 184 -14.74 -25.90 -1.30
N LYS A 185 -14.63 -27.21 -1.60
CA LYS A 185 -15.58 -28.22 -1.11
C LYS A 185 -15.54 -28.37 0.42
N LYS A 186 -14.36 -28.25 1.03
CA LYS A 186 -14.20 -28.28 2.48
C LYS A 186 -14.84 -27.06 3.14
N LEU A 187 -14.60 -25.86 2.60
CA LEU A 187 -15.20 -24.62 3.06
C LEU A 187 -16.73 -24.65 2.96
N GLU A 188 -17.28 -25.14 1.85
CA GLU A 188 -18.73 -25.29 1.70
C GLU A 188 -19.33 -26.22 2.76
N ARG A 189 -18.68 -27.37 2.98
CA ARG A 189 -19.12 -28.34 4.01
C ARG A 189 -19.08 -27.75 5.41
N ASP A 190 -18.06 -26.98 5.74
CA ASP A 190 -17.92 -26.40 7.08
C ASP A 190 -18.87 -25.20 7.26
N ALA A 191 -19.10 -24.39 6.22
CA ALA A 191 -20.13 -23.35 6.21
C ALA A 191 -21.55 -23.91 6.43
N LEU A 192 -21.87 -25.08 5.86
CA LEU A 192 -23.15 -25.75 6.09
C LEU A 192 -23.31 -26.22 7.55
N LYS A 193 -22.23 -26.70 8.18
CA LYS A 193 -22.24 -27.09 9.60
C LYS A 193 -22.45 -25.87 10.50
N ASP A 194 -21.75 -24.77 10.22
CA ASP A 194 -21.87 -23.54 10.99
C ASP A 194 -23.27 -22.92 10.85
N ALA A 195 -23.86 -22.93 9.65
CA ALA A 195 -25.22 -22.47 9.43
C ALA A 195 -26.25 -23.32 10.22
N SER A 196 -26.05 -24.64 10.26
CA SER A 196 -26.89 -25.56 11.04
C SER A 196 -26.76 -25.30 12.55
N GLN A 197 -25.54 -25.10 13.04
CA GLN A 197 -25.29 -24.80 14.44
C GLN A 197 -25.86 -23.45 14.84
N LYS A 198 -25.66 -22.41 14.02
CA LYS A 198 -26.22 -21.07 14.22
C LYS A 198 -27.74 -21.09 14.28
N LYS A 199 -28.40 -21.89 13.43
CA LYS A 199 -29.87 -22.05 13.49
C LYS A 199 -30.32 -22.68 14.80
N LYS A 200 -29.62 -23.71 15.30
CA LYS A 200 -29.91 -24.32 16.60
C LYS A 200 -29.72 -23.32 17.75
N ASP A 201 -28.67 -22.51 17.69
CA ASP A 201 -28.37 -21.52 18.72
C ASP A 201 -29.38 -20.37 18.71
N GLN A 202 -29.82 -19.92 17.53
CA GLN A 202 -30.90 -18.94 17.39
C GLN A 202 -32.23 -19.46 17.94
N ASP A 203 -32.61 -20.70 17.61
CA ASP A 203 -33.82 -21.33 18.16
C ASP A 203 -33.76 -21.45 19.69
N LYS A 204 -32.58 -21.76 20.24
CA LYS A 204 -32.36 -21.82 21.69
C LYS A 204 -32.50 -20.43 22.33
N GLN A 205 -31.85 -19.41 21.78
CA GLN A 205 -31.93 -18.03 22.26
C GLN A 205 -33.37 -17.49 22.22
N GLN A 206 -34.13 -17.80 21.16
CA GLN A 206 -35.52 -17.39 21.05
C GLN A 206 -36.38 -18.01 22.16
N ARG A 207 -36.19 -19.31 22.46
CA ARG A 207 -36.89 -19.97 23.57
C ARG A 207 -36.54 -19.37 24.93
N GLU A 208 -35.28 -19.02 25.15
CA GLU A 208 -34.85 -18.38 26.39
C GLU A 208 -35.43 -16.96 26.53
N LYS A 209 -35.45 -16.20 25.44
CA LYS A 209 -36.07 -14.87 25.37
C LYS A 209 -37.57 -14.93 25.70
N ASP A 210 -38.30 -15.89 25.16
CA ASP A 210 -39.73 -16.07 25.45
C ASP A 210 -39.98 -16.49 26.91
N LYS A 211 -39.11 -17.33 27.48
CA LYS A 211 -39.16 -17.70 28.91
C LYS A 211 -38.92 -16.49 29.81
N LEU A 212 -37.89 -15.70 29.53
CA LEU A 212 -37.57 -14.49 30.27
C LEU A 212 -38.69 -13.47 30.18
N ALA A 213 -39.26 -13.24 28.99
CA ALA A 213 -40.38 -12.32 28.81
C ALA A 213 -41.62 -12.74 29.61
N LYS A 214 -41.93 -14.05 29.69
CA LYS A 214 -43.01 -14.57 30.53
C LYS A 214 -42.73 -14.34 32.03
N GLN A 215 -41.49 -14.56 32.46
CA GLN A 215 -41.09 -14.35 33.84
C GLN A 215 -41.16 -12.86 34.22
N GLU A 216 -40.67 -11.98 33.34
CA GLU A 216 -40.70 -10.53 33.55
C GLU A 216 -42.14 -10.00 33.63
N ARG A 217 -43.06 -10.53 32.82
CA ARG A 217 -44.50 -10.21 32.92
C ARG A 217 -45.07 -10.61 34.28
N LYS A 218 -44.79 -11.84 34.74
CA LYS A 218 -45.24 -12.31 36.06
C LYS A 218 -44.68 -11.46 37.19
N ASP A 219 -43.41 -11.06 37.11
CA ASP A 219 -42.77 -10.26 38.16
C ASP A 219 -43.25 -8.80 38.13
N LYS A 220 -43.52 -8.22 36.96
CA LYS A 220 -44.18 -6.91 36.83
C LYS A 220 -45.58 -6.93 37.43
N GLU A 221 -46.33 -8.01 37.22
CA GLU A 221 -47.67 -8.18 37.79
C GLU A 221 -47.63 -8.31 39.31
N LYS A 222 -46.73 -9.14 39.86
CA LYS A 222 -46.50 -9.24 41.31
C LYS A 222 -46.08 -7.90 41.93
N LYS A 223 -45.22 -7.12 41.26
CA LYS A 223 -44.82 -5.78 41.71
C LYS A 223 -46.00 -4.78 41.69
N ARG A 224 -46.96 -4.93 40.78
CA ARG A 224 -48.17 -4.10 40.72
C ARG A 224 -49.12 -4.42 41.87
N THR A 225 -49.35 -5.69 42.18
CA THR A 225 -50.26 -6.10 43.26
C THR A 225 -49.70 -5.81 44.66
N GLN A 226 -48.39 -6.03 44.85
CA GLN A 226 -47.72 -5.77 46.15
C GLN A 226 -47.63 -4.27 46.51
N LYS A 227 -47.59 -3.37 45.52
CA LYS A 227 -47.71 -1.92 45.74
C LYS A 227 -49.13 -1.48 46.13
N GLY A 228 -50.15 -2.27 45.79
CA GLY A 228 -51.55 -1.99 46.13
C GLY A 228 -51.88 -2.28 47.58
N GLU A 229 -51.34 -3.37 48.15
CA GLU A 229 -51.52 -3.71 49.57
C GLU A 229 -50.72 -2.80 50.49
N ARG A 230 -49.50 -2.38 50.12
CA ARG A 230 -48.68 -1.49 50.95
C ARG A 230 -49.20 -0.05 51.07
N LYS A 231 -50.25 0.29 50.30
CA LYS A 231 -50.87 1.61 50.25
C LYS A 231 -52.26 1.65 50.91
N ARG A 232 -52.78 0.50 51.36
CA ARG A 232 -53.94 0.41 52.25
C ARG A 232 -53.46 0.23 53.68
#